data_AF-A0A7R9SAG7-F1
#
_entry.id   AF-A0A7R9SAG7-F1
#
_cell.length_a   1.000
_cell.length_b   1.000
_cell.length_c   1.000
_cell.angle_alpha   90.00
_cell.angle_beta   90.00
_cell.angle_gamma   90.00
#
_symmetry.space_group_name_H-M   'P 1'
#
loop_
_entity.id
_entity.type
_entity.pdbx_description
1 polymer ?
#
loop_
_entity_poly.entity_id
_entity_poly.type
_entity_poly.pdbx_seq_one_letter_code
_entity_poly.pdbx_strand_id
1 'polypeptide(L)'
;LKVKLQKCTENNDTCSQELQMWDYLYATDCVKKQKYNVDSQIVGEYFPLDAVQDKMFRIFEGLLGLRIEEIGSLPDDIPRYRVNDSTTGEVM
;
A
#
# COMPACT_ATOMS: atom_id res chain seq x y z
N LEU A 1 24.87 0.28 -5.82
CA LEU A 1 26.25 0.72 -5.48
C LEU A 1 26.40 2.24 -5.56
N LYS A 2 26.29 2.88 -6.74
CA LYS A 2 26.43 4.36 -6.88
C LYS A 2 25.52 5.18 -5.95
N VAL A 3 24.25 4.80 -5.81
CA VAL A 3 23.27 5.58 -5.04
C VAL A 3 23.52 5.54 -3.52
N LYS A 4 23.94 4.39 -2.99
CA LYS A 4 24.32 4.27 -1.57
C LYS A 4 25.58 5.10 -1.30
N LEU A 5 26.62 4.92 -2.12
CA LEU A 5 27.90 5.63 -1.99
C LEU A 5 27.76 7.16 -2.12
N GLN A 6 26.88 7.65 -3.00
CA GLN A 6 26.61 9.07 -3.15
C GLN A 6 25.91 9.67 -1.91
N LYS A 7 24.90 9.00 -1.34
CA LYS A 7 24.25 9.48 -0.11
C LYS A 7 25.13 9.35 1.14
N CYS A 8 26.03 8.37 1.21
CA CYS A 8 26.97 8.28 2.34
C CYS A 8 28.06 9.37 2.28
N THR A 9 28.47 9.79 1.07
CA THR A 9 29.41 10.92 0.90
C THR A 9 28.76 12.26 1.20
N GLU A 10 27.46 12.42 0.90
CA GLU A 10 26.67 13.60 1.32
C GLU A 10 26.49 13.69 2.85
N ASN A 11 26.40 12.56 3.55
CA ASN A 11 26.20 12.49 5.01
C ASN A 11 27.50 12.38 5.83
N ASN A 12 28.68 12.39 5.20
CA ASN A 12 29.99 12.24 5.84
C ASN A 12 30.15 10.94 6.68
N ASP A 13 29.52 9.84 6.24
CA ASP A 13 29.53 8.54 6.91
C ASP A 13 30.48 7.55 6.21
N THR A 14 31.17 6.70 6.99
CA THR A 14 31.97 5.59 6.46
C THR A 14 31.08 4.42 6.02
N CYS A 15 30.58 4.46 4.78
CA CYS A 15 29.83 3.34 4.22
C CYS A 15 30.74 2.19 3.79
N SER A 16 30.40 0.97 4.21
CA SER A 16 30.94 -0.26 3.61
C SER A 16 30.67 -0.24 2.10
N GLN A 17 31.71 -0.54 1.30
CA GLN A 17 31.62 -0.63 -0.16
C GLN A 17 30.76 -1.82 -0.62
N GLU A 18 30.48 -2.76 0.28
CA GLU A 18 29.65 -3.93 0.01
C GLU A 18 28.19 -3.68 0.39
N LEU A 19 27.28 -4.15 -0.46
CA LEU A 19 25.85 -4.07 -0.21
C LEU A 19 25.44 -5.18 0.76
N GLN A 20 24.92 -4.79 1.92
CA GLN A 20 24.46 -5.71 2.95
C GLN A 20 22.96 -6.03 2.73
N MET A 21 22.48 -7.13 3.29
CA MET A 21 21.08 -7.56 3.08
C MET A 21 20.07 -6.50 3.53
N TRP A 22 20.34 -5.78 4.62
CA TRP A 22 19.45 -4.72 5.11
C TRP A 22 19.43 -3.46 4.23
N ASP A 23 20.43 -3.24 3.37
CA ASP A 23 20.44 -2.12 2.43
C ASP A 23 19.46 -2.33 1.26
N TYR A 24 18.97 -3.55 1.08
CA TYR A 24 18.18 -3.94 -0.09
C TYR A 24 16.92 -3.07 -0.26
N LEU A 25 16.14 -2.89 0.81
CA LEU A 25 14.90 -2.10 0.77
C LEU A 25 15.19 -0.65 0.39
N TYR A 26 16.20 -0.05 1.04
CA TYR A 26 16.63 1.32 0.77
C TYR A 26 17.12 1.50 -0.67
N ALA A 27 17.96 0.59 -1.15
CA ALA A 27 18.48 0.63 -2.51
C ALA A 27 17.35 0.47 -3.54
N THR A 28 16.38 -0.40 -3.28
CA THR A 28 15.22 -0.63 -4.14
C THR A 28 14.38 0.64 -4.27
N ASP A 29 14.09 1.33 -3.16
CA ASP A 29 13.33 2.58 -3.22
C ASP A 29 14.10 3.70 -3.91
N CYS A 30 15.41 3.78 -3.72
CA CYS A 30 16.25 4.71 -4.48
C CYS A 30 16.19 4.45 -5.99
N VAL A 31 16.21 3.19 -6.41
CA VAL A 31 16.06 2.82 -7.83
C VAL A 31 14.68 3.18 -8.36
N LYS A 32 13.60 2.98 -7.59
CA LYS A 32 12.24 3.42 -7.96
C LYS A 32 12.18 4.93 -8.21
N LYS A 33 12.76 5.72 -7.30
CA LYS A 33 12.81 7.19 -7.43
C LYS A 33 13.64 7.64 -8.63
N GLN A 34 14.86 7.14 -8.78
CA GLN A 34 15.78 7.64 -9.82
C GLN A 34 15.47 7.13 -11.23
N LYS A 35 15.10 5.85 -11.37
CA LYS A 35 14.90 5.22 -12.68
C LYS A 35 13.47 5.37 -13.19
N TYR A 36 12.49 5.33 -12.30
CA TYR A 36 11.07 5.32 -12.66
C TYR A 36 10.34 6.59 -12.22
N ASN A 37 11.01 7.54 -11.56
CA ASN A 37 10.41 8.77 -11.02
C ASN A 37 9.18 8.50 -10.13
N VAL A 38 9.19 7.36 -9.43
CA VAL A 38 8.11 6.97 -8.51
C VAL A 38 8.57 7.25 -7.08
N ASP A 39 7.88 8.17 -6.41
CA ASP A 39 8.04 8.41 -4.99
C ASP A 39 6.87 7.82 -4.20
N SER A 40 7.15 6.79 -3.39
CA SER A 40 6.15 6.12 -2.55
C SER A 40 5.43 7.07 -1.60
N GLN A 41 6.09 8.14 -1.13
CA GLN A 41 5.48 9.10 -0.21
C GLN A 41 4.40 9.93 -0.92
N ILE A 42 4.72 10.46 -2.10
CA ILE A 42 3.78 11.22 -2.93
C ILE A 42 2.64 10.31 -3.39
N VAL A 43 2.96 9.08 -3.83
CA VAL A 43 1.94 8.10 -4.23
C VAL A 43 0.96 7.87 -3.07
N GLY A 44 1.45 7.71 -1.85
CA GLY A 44 0.59 7.50 -0.67
C GLY A 44 -0.50 8.55 -0.47
N GLU A 45 -0.23 9.82 -0.81
CA GLU A 45 -1.21 10.92 -0.72
C GLU A 45 -2.44 10.70 -1.61
N TYR A 46 -2.30 9.96 -2.71
CA TYR A 46 -3.39 9.64 -3.63
C TYR A 46 -4.21 8.40 -3.23
N PHE A 47 -3.80 7.67 -2.19
CA PHE A 47 -4.45 6.46 -1.72
C PHE A 47 -4.96 6.60 -0.26
N PRO A 48 -5.89 7.52 0.03
CA PRO A 48 -6.50 7.62 1.35
C PRO A 48 -7.31 6.36 1.64
N LEU A 49 -7.20 5.85 2.87
CA LEU A 49 -7.73 4.54 3.28
C LEU A 49 -9.21 4.37 2.94
N ASP A 50 -10.06 5.33 3.34
CA ASP A 50 -11.51 5.25 3.15
C ASP A 50 -11.88 5.16 1.67
N ALA A 51 -11.26 5.99 0.82
CA ALA A 51 -11.57 6.01 -0.61
C ALA A 51 -11.06 4.76 -1.34
N VAL A 52 -9.95 4.18 -0.89
CA VAL A 52 -9.41 2.94 -1.45
C VAL A 52 -10.30 1.77 -1.04
N GLN A 53 -10.70 1.71 0.23
CA GLN A 53 -11.59 0.68 0.75
C GLN A 53 -12.93 0.66 0.01
N ASP A 54 -13.58 1.82 -0.13
CA ASP A 54 -14.83 1.96 -0.88
C ASP A 54 -14.70 1.50 -2.33
N LYS A 55 -13.61 1.89 -3.00
CA LYS A 55 -13.36 1.48 -4.40
C LYS A 55 -13.07 -0.01 -4.50
N MET A 56 -12.32 -0.57 -3.54
CA MET A 56 -12.06 -2.00 -3.48
C MET A 56 -13.36 -2.78 -3.35
N PHE A 57 -14.25 -2.39 -2.44
CA PHE A 57 -15.57 -3.03 -2.30
C PHE A 57 -16.35 -2.99 -3.61
N ARG A 58 -16.44 -1.84 -4.28
CA ARG A 58 -17.13 -1.73 -5.58
C ARG A 58 -16.56 -2.65 -6.66
N ILE A 59 -15.23 -2.85 -6.68
CA ILE A 59 -14.60 -3.79 -7.62
C ILE A 59 -15.06 -5.21 -7.32
N PHE A 60 -15.08 -5.62 -6.05
CA PHE A 60 -15.52 -6.96 -5.66
C PHE A 60 -17.01 -7.16 -5.89
N GLU A 61 -17.84 -6.17 -5.57
CA GLU A 61 -19.28 -6.20 -5.86
C GLU A 61 -19.54 -6.41 -7.35
N GLY A 62 -18.83 -5.69 -8.22
CA GLY A 62 -18.98 -5.82 -9.67
C GLY A 62 -18.39 -7.13 -10.25
N LEU A 63 -17.26 -7.60 -9.70
CA LEU A 63 -16.60 -8.80 -10.20
C LEU A 63 -17.30 -10.09 -9.75
N LEU A 64 -17.76 -10.13 -8.51
CA LEU A 64 -18.30 -11.33 -7.87
C LEU A 64 -19.83 -11.30 -7.77
N GLY A 65 -20.48 -10.18 -8.13
CA GLY A 65 -21.92 -10.03 -7.94
C GLY A 65 -22.27 -10.05 -6.45
N LEU A 66 -21.52 -9.33 -5.62
CA LEU A 66 -21.77 -9.21 -4.19
C LEU A 66 -22.37 -7.84 -3.85
N ARG A 67 -22.93 -7.72 -2.65
CA ARG A 67 -23.27 -6.45 -2.02
C ARG A 67 -22.67 -6.41 -0.62
N ILE A 68 -21.89 -5.38 -0.34
CA ILE A 68 -21.17 -5.22 0.92
C ILE A 68 -21.75 -4.01 1.65
N GLU A 69 -22.31 -4.22 2.86
CA GLU A 69 -22.96 -3.18 3.65
C GLU A 69 -22.36 -3.11 5.05
N GLU A 70 -22.07 -1.90 5.55
CA GLU A 70 -21.60 -1.70 6.92
C GLU A 70 -22.77 -1.85 7.92
N ILE A 71 -22.59 -2.69 8.94
CA ILE A 71 -23.64 -3.06 9.91
C ILE A 71 -23.27 -2.68 11.36
N GLY A 72 -22.40 -1.68 11.51
CA GLY A 72 -21.91 -1.15 12.80
C GLY A 72 -20.51 -1.63 13.15
N SER A 73 -20.05 -1.29 14.36
CA SER A 73 -18.69 -1.56 14.83
C SER A 73 -18.63 -2.59 15.98
N LEU A 74 -17.48 -3.25 16.10
CA LEU A 74 -17.06 -3.99 17.29
C LEU A 74 -16.46 -3.03 18.33
N PRO A 75 -16.15 -3.50 19.56
CA PRO A 75 -15.26 -2.76 20.45
C PRO A 75 -13.95 -2.40 19.73
N ASP A 76 -13.38 -1.26 20.09
CA ASP A 76 -12.20 -0.64 19.44
C ASP A 76 -12.47 -0.04 18.04
N ASP A 77 -13.73 0.33 17.75
CA ASP A 77 -14.14 1.01 16.51
C ASP A 77 -13.82 0.23 15.23
N ILE A 78 -13.73 -1.09 15.32
CA ILE A 78 -13.49 -1.96 14.16
C ILE A 78 -14.82 -2.10 13.38
N PRO A 79 -14.91 -1.61 12.13
CA PRO A 79 -16.14 -1.69 11.36
C PRO A 79 -16.46 -3.14 10.96
N ARG A 80 -17.75 -3.47 10.90
CA ARG A 80 -18.24 -4.76 10.45
C ARG A 80 -19.03 -4.61 9.16
N TYR A 81 -18.82 -5.56 8.25
CA TYR A 81 -19.50 -5.61 6.98
C TYR A 81 -20.31 -6.90 6.85
N ARG A 82 -21.50 -6.79 6.26
CA ARG A 82 -22.31 -7.92 5.81
C ARG A 82 -22.12 -8.06 4.30
N VAL A 83 -21.95 -9.30 3.85
CA VAL A 83 -21.80 -9.62 2.42
C VAL A 83 -23.00 -10.46 1.98
N ASN A 84 -23.71 -9.98 0.96
CA ASN A 84 -24.83 -10.69 0.36
C ASN A 84 -24.56 -10.97 -1.12
N ASP A 85 -25.13 -12.03 -1.65
CA ASP A 85 -25.22 -12.24 -3.09
C ASP A 85 -26.13 -11.17 -3.72
N SER A 86 -25.67 -10.51 -4.77
CA SER A 86 -26.41 -9.42 -5.44
C SER A 86 -27.63 -9.89 -6.22
N THR A 87 -27.68 -11.17 -6.60
CA THR A 87 -28.75 -11.78 -7.40
C THR A 87 -29.78 -12.48 -6.53
N THR A 88 -29.34 -13.30 -5.57
CA THR A 88 -30.26 -14.07 -4.71
C THR A 88 -30.61 -13.34 -3.42
N GLY A 89 -29.79 -12.39 -2.98
CA GLY A 89 -29.94 -11.73 -1.68
C GLY A 89 -29.59 -12.63 -0.49
N GLU A 90 -29.05 -13.83 -0.74
CA GLU A 90 -28.57 -14.72 0.31
C GLU A 90 -27.34 -14.13 1.00
N VAL A 91 -27.30 -14.25 2.32
CA VAL A 91 -26.16 -13.81 3.12
C VAL A 91 -25.07 -14.87 3.04
N MET A 92 -23.85 -14.47 2.68
CA MET A 92 -22.67 -15.33 2.68
C MET A 92 -21.86 -15.20 3.98
#